data_AF-A0A7V9TXR1-F1
#
_entry.id   AF-A0A7V9TXR1-F1
#
_cell.length_a   1.000
_cell.length_b   1.000
_cell.length_c   1.000
_cell.angle_alpha   90.00
_cell.angle_beta   90.00
_cell.angle_gamma   90.00
#
_symmetry.space_group_name_H-M   'P 1'
#
loop_
_entity.id
_entity.type
_entity.pdbx_description
1 polymer ?
#
loop_
_entity_poly.entity_id
_entity_poly.type
_entity_poly.pdbx_seq_one_letter_code
_entity_poly.pdbx_strand_id
1 'polypeptide(L)'
;MSETKGTKRTKSIAFRLTDEEYAQAESAASAAGEDPNSWCRKVALIQLNEGFGLTKNDQLLYEEIARMRYMVGHGFRLLLNSKEATAAAWKKITADADQSSGIIADDLLSRRR
;
A
#
# COMPACT_ATOMS: atom_id res chain seq x y z
N MET A 1 -38.82 13.96 -4.71
CA MET A 1 -38.13 12.69 -5.01
C MET A 1 -37.50 12.83 -6.39
N SER A 2 -36.20 13.13 -6.50
CA SER A 2 -35.53 13.19 -7.79
C SER A 2 -34.83 11.87 -8.07
N GLU A 3 -35.36 11.12 -9.04
CA GLU A 3 -34.66 9.98 -9.63
C GLU A 3 -33.41 10.50 -10.33
N THR A 4 -32.23 10.21 -9.77
CA THR A 4 -30.98 10.30 -10.52
C THR A 4 -31.02 9.17 -11.55
N LYS A 5 -31.35 9.50 -12.81
CA LYS A 5 -31.17 8.60 -13.95
C LYS A 5 -29.69 8.24 -14.06
N GLY A 6 -29.29 7.18 -13.36
CA GLY A 6 -27.94 6.64 -13.43
C GLY A 6 -27.64 6.30 -14.89
N THR A 7 -26.54 6.86 -15.40
CA THR A 7 -26.05 6.62 -16.77
C THR A 7 -26.04 5.12 -17.04
N LYS A 8 -26.85 4.66 -17.99
CA LYS A 8 -26.94 3.23 -18.31
C LYS A 8 -25.56 2.71 -18.72
N ARG A 9 -25.08 1.66 -18.06
CA ARG A 9 -23.85 0.96 -18.43
C ARG A 9 -24.12 0.13 -19.67
N THR A 10 -23.46 0.46 -20.79
CA THR A 10 -23.71 -0.16 -22.12
C THR A 10 -22.54 -0.99 -22.64
N LYS A 11 -21.45 -1.07 -21.88
CA LYS A 11 -20.23 -1.81 -22.26
C LYS A 11 -20.00 -2.97 -21.29
N SER A 12 -19.54 -4.10 -21.81
CA SER A 12 -19.19 -5.30 -21.04
C SER A 12 -17.70 -5.59 -21.17
N ILE A 13 -17.09 -6.02 -20.07
CA ILE A 13 -15.72 -6.57 -20.03
C ILE A 13 -15.86 -8.04 -19.61
N ALA A 14 -15.22 -8.93 -20.36
CA ALA A 14 -15.19 -10.36 -20.05
C ALA A 14 -13.74 -10.87 -20.20
N PHE A 15 -13.33 -11.75 -19.29
CA PHE A 15 -12.03 -12.40 -19.28
C PHE A 15 -12.21 -13.84 -18.82
N ARG A 16 -11.23 -14.70 -19.14
CA ARG A 16 -11.21 -16.10 -18.69
C ARG A 16 -10.39 -16.19 -17.41
N LEU A 17 -10.82 -17.05 -16.50
CA LEU A 17 -10.15 -17.38 -15.26
C LEU A 17 -9.93 -18.89 -15.20
N THR A 18 -8.92 -19.34 -14.46
CA THR A 18 -8.86 -20.74 -14.03
C THR A 18 -9.93 -21.01 -12.96
N ASP A 19 -10.18 -22.29 -12.68
CA ASP A 19 -11.13 -22.70 -11.65
C ASP A 19 -10.71 -22.16 -10.27
N GLU A 20 -9.40 -22.14 -9.98
CA GLU A 20 -8.85 -21.61 -8.72
C GLU A 20 -9.04 -20.09 -8.62
N GLU A 21 -8.74 -19.35 -9.69
CA GLU A 21 -8.92 -17.89 -9.73
C GLU A 21 -10.40 -17.52 -9.56
N TYR A 22 -11.30 -18.27 -10.20
CA TYR A 22 -12.74 -18.07 -10.07
C TYR A 22 -13.21 -18.36 -8.63
N ALA A 23 -12.79 -19.47 -8.03
CA ALA A 23 -13.16 -19.82 -6.65
C ALA A 23 -12.69 -18.76 -5.64
N GLN A 24 -11.50 -18.18 -5.83
CA GLN A 24 -11.01 -17.09 -4.99
C GLN A 24 -11.87 -15.82 -5.14
N ALA A 25 -12.22 -15.45 -6.38
CA ALA A 25 -13.08 -14.30 -6.63
C ALA A 25 -14.50 -14.50 -6.05
N GLU A 26 -15.05 -15.71 -6.15
CA GLU A 26 -16.36 -16.06 -5.60
C GLU A 26 -16.37 -16.01 -4.06
N SER A 27 -15.33 -16.54 -3.42
CA SER A 27 -15.15 -16.46 -1.98
C SER A 27 -15.05 -15.01 -1.49
N ALA A 28 -14.26 -14.18 -2.17
CA ALA A 28 -14.11 -12.76 -1.83
C ALA A 28 -15.42 -11.96 -2.04
N ALA A 29 -16.14 -12.24 -3.12
CA ALA A 29 -17.44 -11.63 -3.40
C ALA A 29 -18.48 -12.03 -2.33
N SER A 30 -18.53 -13.31 -1.97
CA SER A 30 -19.41 -13.83 -0.92
C SER A 30 -19.11 -13.20 0.44
N ALA A 31 -17.84 -13.04 0.80
CA ALA A 31 -17.42 -12.36 2.03
C ALA A 31 -17.83 -10.87 2.05
N ALA A 32 -17.92 -10.23 0.89
CA ALA A 32 -18.39 -8.86 0.73
C ALA A 32 -19.93 -8.75 0.60
N GLY A 33 -20.66 -9.87 0.54
CA GLY A 33 -22.11 -9.89 0.29
C GLY A 33 -22.49 -9.44 -1.13
N GLU A 34 -21.59 -9.58 -2.09
CA GLU A 34 -21.76 -9.16 -3.49
C GLU A 34 -21.74 -10.39 -4.43
N ASP A 35 -22.35 -10.26 -5.62
CA ASP A 35 -22.12 -11.25 -6.69
C ASP A 35 -20.71 -11.06 -7.30
N PRO A 36 -20.09 -12.13 -7.86
CA PRO A 36 -18.73 -12.03 -8.41
C PRO A 36 -18.53 -10.92 -9.44
N ASN A 37 -19.51 -10.64 -10.29
CA ASN A 37 -19.39 -9.60 -11.32
C ASN A 37 -19.47 -8.19 -10.72
N SER A 38 -20.38 -7.96 -9.77
CA SER A 38 -20.46 -6.69 -9.05
C SER A 38 -19.20 -6.42 -8.25
N TRP A 39 -18.68 -7.45 -7.57
CA TRP A 39 -17.45 -7.38 -6.81
C TRP A 39 -16.24 -7.06 -7.71
N CYS A 40 -16.04 -7.83 -8.78
CA CYS A 40 -14.96 -7.57 -9.75
C CYS A 40 -15.03 -6.17 -10.35
N ARG A 41 -16.24 -5.68 -10.68
CA ARG A 41 -16.44 -4.31 -11.17
C ARG A 41 -16.04 -3.29 -10.11
N LYS A 42 -16.44 -3.49 -8.85
CA LYS A 42 -16.11 -2.57 -7.75
C LYS A 42 -14.61 -2.50 -7.54
N VAL A 43 -13.93 -3.65 -7.50
CA VAL A 43 -12.46 -3.74 -7.41
C VAL A 43 -11.81 -2.98 -8.57
N ALA A 44 -12.24 -3.20 -9.81
CA ALA A 44 -11.68 -2.50 -10.97
C ALA A 44 -11.87 -0.97 -10.91
N LEU A 45 -13.02 -0.50 -10.40
CA LEU A 45 -13.30 0.93 -10.25
C LEU A 45 -12.54 1.56 -9.07
N ILE A 46 -12.41 0.83 -7.96
CA ILE A 46 -11.56 1.23 -6.83
C ILE A 46 -10.13 1.40 -7.33
N GLN A 47 -9.59 0.40 -8.04
CA GLN A 47 -8.25 0.45 -8.60
C GLN A 47 -8.06 1.59 -9.60
N LEU A 48 -9.10 1.94 -10.37
CA LEU A 48 -9.06 3.07 -11.29
C LEU A 48 -9.01 4.42 -10.55
N ASN A 49 -9.74 4.54 -9.44
CA ASN A 49 -9.87 5.78 -8.67
C ASN A 49 -8.71 5.99 -7.68
N GLU A 50 -8.20 4.91 -7.10
CA GLU A 50 -7.09 4.91 -6.14
C GLU A 50 -5.73 4.76 -6.85
N GLY A 51 -5.74 4.31 -8.11
CA GLY A 51 -4.53 4.02 -8.88
C GLY A 51 -4.00 2.61 -8.60
N PHE A 52 -3.31 2.02 -9.57
CA PHE A 52 -2.76 0.68 -9.39
C PHE A 52 -1.55 0.72 -8.44
N GLY A 53 -1.70 0.22 -7.20
CA GLY A 53 -0.63 0.17 -6.19
C GLY A 53 -0.90 1.08 -4.99
N LEU A 54 0.14 1.42 -4.23
CA LEU A 54 0.07 2.48 -3.21
C LEU A 54 -0.32 3.79 -3.93
N THR A 55 -1.38 4.48 -3.48
CA THR A 55 -1.67 5.83 -3.98
C THR A 55 -0.48 6.75 -3.69
N LYS A 56 -0.36 7.93 -4.32
CA LYS A 56 0.74 8.87 -3.99
C LYS A 56 0.79 9.20 -2.50
N ASN A 57 -0.37 9.28 -1.85
CA ASN A 57 -0.45 9.52 -0.41
C ASN A 57 -0.02 8.29 0.39
N ASP A 58 -0.37 7.08 -0.06
CA ASP A 58 0.08 5.85 0.61
C ASP A 58 1.57 5.60 0.41
N GLN A 59 2.13 5.95 -0.75
CA GLN A 59 3.58 5.93 -1.01
C GLN A 59 4.29 6.88 -0.06
N LEU A 60 3.80 8.11 0.06
CA LEU A 60 4.33 9.10 1.00
C LEU A 60 4.26 8.60 2.45
N LEU A 61 3.10 8.08 2.88
CA LEU A 61 2.92 7.53 4.23
C LEU A 61 3.85 6.34 4.48
N TYR A 62 4.01 5.46 3.49
CA TYR A 62 4.88 4.30 3.61
C TYR A 62 6.36 4.71 3.70
N GLU A 63 6.78 5.69 2.90
CA GLU A 63 8.12 6.29 3.00
C GLU A 63 8.37 6.90 4.40
N GLU A 64 7.41 7.63 4.95
CA GLU A 64 7.55 8.22 6.29
C GLU A 64 7.65 7.14 7.39
N ILE A 65 6.83 6.08 7.30
CA ILE A 65 6.90 4.95 8.24
C ILE A 65 8.25 4.20 8.11
N ALA A 66 8.75 4.04 6.88
CA ALA A 66 10.04 3.43 6.60
C ALA A 66 11.20 4.24 7.22
N ARG A 67 11.20 5.57 7.03
CA ARG A 67 12.16 6.49 7.65
C ARG A 67 12.12 6.39 9.17
N MET A 68 10.92 6.44 9.77
CA MET A 68 10.76 6.30 11.22
C MET A 68 11.31 4.96 11.73
N ARG A 69 11.01 3.85 11.06
CA ARG A 69 11.52 2.52 11.44
C ARG A 69 13.05 2.47 11.37
N TYR A 70 13.64 3.05 10.34
CA TYR A 70 15.09 3.16 10.18
C TYR A 70 15.71 3.97 11.32
N MET A 71 15.20 5.19 11.56
CA MET A 71 15.68 6.07 12.62
C MET A 71 15.57 5.44 14.01
N VAL A 72 14.43 4.80 14.30
CA VAL A 72 14.21 4.12 15.58
C VAL A 72 15.18 2.94 15.74
N GLY A 73 15.33 2.09 14.72
CA GLY A 73 16.24 0.94 14.76
C GLY A 73 17.72 1.33 14.90
N HIS A 74 18.16 2.32 14.13
CA HIS A 74 19.53 2.84 14.20
C HIS A 74 19.79 3.65 15.47
N GLY A 75 18.82 4.46 15.90
CA GLY A 75 18.88 5.25 17.13
C GLY A 75 18.95 4.36 18.38
N PHE A 76 18.14 3.31 18.47
CA PHE A 76 18.25 2.34 19.56
C PHE A 76 19.59 1.60 19.54
N ARG A 77 20.10 1.24 18.36
CA ARG A 77 21.42 0.61 18.25
C ARG A 77 22.54 1.55 18.70
N LEU A 78 22.44 2.85 18.42
CA LEU A 78 23.38 3.85 18.90
C LEU A 78 23.30 3.98 20.43
N LEU A 79 22.10 4.09 21.00
CA LEU A 79 21.87 4.21 22.44
C LEU A 79 22.34 2.98 23.22
N LEU A 80 22.13 1.78 22.67
CA LEU A 80 22.41 0.52 23.36
C LEU A 80 23.85 0.03 23.16
N ASN A 81 24.57 0.56 22.17
CA ASN A 81 25.88 0.05 21.75
C ASN A 81 27.02 1.09 21.83
N SER A 82 26.76 2.30 22.37
CA SER A 82 27.79 3.33 22.56
C SER A 82 27.80 3.86 24.00
N LYS A 83 28.99 4.20 24.51
CA LYS A 83 29.14 4.83 25.83
C LYS A 83 28.53 6.24 25.89
N GLU A 84 28.34 6.90 24.74
CA GLU A 84 27.65 8.18 24.63
C GLU A 84 26.91 8.30 23.28
N ALA A 85 25.57 8.28 23.32
CA ALA A 85 24.77 8.66 22.17
C ALA A 85 24.81 10.18 22.00
N THR A 86 25.68 10.66 21.12
CA THR A 86 25.87 12.11 20.92
C THR A 86 24.85 12.70 19.95
N ALA A 87 24.49 13.97 20.16
CA ALA A 87 23.59 14.71 19.27
C ALA A 87 24.11 14.78 17.81
N ALA A 88 25.43 14.76 17.61
CA ALA A 88 26.05 14.74 16.29
C ALA A 88 25.80 13.41 15.55
N ALA A 89 25.89 12.28 16.26
CA ALA A 89 25.59 10.97 15.68
C ALA A 89 24.10 10.84 15.33
N TRP A 90 23.21 11.40 16.17
CA TRP A 90 21.78 11.48 15.86
C TRP A 90 21.47 12.31 14.62
N LYS A 91 22.08 13.50 14.49
CA LYS A 91 21.91 14.36 13.30
C LYS A 91 22.31 13.66 12.00
N LYS A 92 23.34 12.82 12.05
CA LYS A 92 23.78 12.04 10.90
C LYS A 92 22.73 11.00 10.49
N ILE A 93 22.20 10.23 11.46
CA ILE A 93 21.17 9.21 11.19
C ILE A 93 19.90 9.83 10.60
N THR A 94 19.46 11.00 11.09
CA THR A 94 18.31 11.72 10.53
C THR A 94 18.57 12.17 9.10
N ALA A 95 19.75 12.74 8.82
CA ALA A 95 20.08 13.20 7.47
C ALA A 95 20.17 12.03 6.47
N ASP A 96 20.76 10.91 6.88
CA ASP A 96 20.85 9.69 6.06
C ASP A 96 19.46 9.12 5.76
N ALA A 97 18.53 9.15 6.73
CA ALA A 97 17.15 8.71 6.57
C ALA A 97 16.35 9.61 5.62
N ASP A 98 16.51 10.93 5.72
CA ASP A 98 15.86 11.90 4.84
C ASP A 98 16.33 11.78 3.39
N GLN A 99 17.63 11.53 3.19
CA GLN A 99 18.21 11.39 1.85
C GLN A 99 17.87 10.05 1.18
N SER A 100 17.58 9.00 1.97
CA SER A 100 17.48 7.62 1.47
C SER A 100 16.07 7.02 1.58
N SER A 101 15.03 7.83 1.82
CA SER A 101 13.68 7.37 2.15
C SER A 101 13.07 6.39 1.16
N GLY A 102 13.16 6.69 -0.14
CA GLY A 102 12.61 5.85 -1.20
C GLY A 102 13.30 4.49 -1.25
N ILE A 103 14.63 4.48 -1.08
CA ILE A 103 15.43 3.24 -1.07
C ILE A 103 15.06 2.36 0.14
N ILE A 104 14.85 2.97 1.31
CA ILE A 104 14.44 2.25 2.53
C ILE A 104 13.03 1.68 2.36
N ALA A 105 12.11 2.45 1.77
CA ALA A 105 10.76 2.00 1.48
C ALA A 105 10.75 0.81 0.50
N ASP A 106 11.52 0.90 -0.58
CA ASP A 106 11.63 -0.13 -1.60
C ASP A 106 12.23 -1.44 -1.03
N ASP A 107 13.29 -1.36 -0.23
CA ASP A 107 13.86 -2.52 0.46
C ASP A 107 12.83 -3.19 1.38
N LEU A 108 12.09 -2.42 2.18
CA LEU A 108 11.07 -2.97 3.07
C LEU A 108 9.90 -3.62 2.31
N LEU A 109 9.47 -3.04 1.18
CA LEU A 109 8.44 -3.63 0.32
C LEU A 109 8.92 -4.93 -0.32
N SER A 110 10.19 -5.00 -0.73
CA SER A 110 10.77 -6.18 -1.37
C SER A 110 10.77 -7.42 -0.45
N ARG A 111 10.94 -7.22 0.86
CA ARG A 111 10.94 -8.27 1.90
C ARG A 111 9.54 -8.83 2.23
N ARG A 112 8.48 -8.27 1.64
CA ARG A 112 7.09 -8.74 1.82
C ARG A 112 6.73 -9.88 0.85
N ARG A 113 7.50 -10.08 -0.22
CA ARG A 113 7.35 -11.21 -1.15
C ARG A 113 7.98 -12.47 -0.55
#